data_AF-A0A951BXD6-F1
#
_entry.id   AF-A0A951BXD6-F1
#
_cell.length_a   1.000
_cell.length_b   1.000
_cell.length_c   1.000
_cell.angle_alpha   90.00
_cell.angle_beta   90.00
_cell.angle_gamma   90.00
#
_symmetry.space_group_name_H-M   'P 1'
#
loop_
_entity.id
_entity.type
_entity.pdbx_description
1 polymer ?
#
loop_
_entity_poly.entity_id
_entity_poly.type
_entity_poly.pdbx_seq_one_letter_code
_entity_poly.pdbx_strand_id
1 'polypeptide(L)'
;MAREPYVARSWLDRLWASIADRGGEWVDIPDASPLDQVCRLALDLLSGRGEASGAALARELLGRYRRLGDADRRAFQRFLAEGFAPEPEPLRQAAAEYVQDPTPERAMRLAELAEPPRQELLRRINMGPGGTSTLVGMRSELLGALRTEPGLQPLESDLRHLLGSWFNRGFLELRRIDWDSPAASLEKLIAYEAVHEIKGWEDLRRRLQRDRRCFAFFHPALPGEPLIFVEVALVEGMAGAVEPLLAAPVPDASAVDRADSAIFYSINNCQYGLRGISFGNFLIKQVVEELRAELPNLSCFATLSPVPGFRRWLESRLDGEASP
;
A
#
# COMPACT_ATOMS: atom_id res chain seq x y z
N MET A 1 -25.73 -12.90 -34.57
CA MET A 1 -25.13 -13.56 -33.40
C MET A 1 -24.98 -12.53 -32.30
N ALA A 2 -25.96 -12.46 -31.41
CA ALA A 2 -25.89 -11.62 -30.22
C ALA A 2 -24.94 -12.28 -29.21
N ARG A 3 -23.95 -11.53 -28.72
CA ARG A 3 -23.21 -11.89 -27.51
C ARG A 3 -24.01 -11.33 -26.33
N GLU A 4 -24.61 -12.22 -25.54
CA GLU A 4 -25.14 -11.86 -24.22
C GLU A 4 -24.00 -11.39 -23.30
N PRO A 5 -24.15 -10.28 -22.56
CA PRO A 5 -23.24 -9.95 -21.48
C PRO A 5 -23.61 -10.73 -20.22
N TYR A 6 -22.88 -11.82 -20.04
CA TYR A 6 -22.55 -12.61 -18.84
C TYR A 6 -22.95 -12.03 -17.45
N VAL A 7 -24.06 -12.56 -16.90
CA VAL A 7 -24.34 -13.08 -15.53
C VAL A 7 -24.06 -12.24 -14.25
N ALA A 8 -23.29 -11.14 -14.24
CA ALA A 8 -22.98 -10.42 -12.98
C ALA A 8 -24.15 -9.60 -12.38
N ARG A 9 -25.04 -9.06 -13.22
CA ARG A 9 -26.13 -8.16 -12.77
C ARG A 9 -27.20 -8.87 -11.93
N SER A 10 -27.53 -10.13 -12.24
CA SER A 10 -28.69 -10.80 -11.60
C SER A 10 -28.46 -11.17 -10.13
N TRP A 11 -27.21 -11.36 -9.69
CA TRP A 11 -26.91 -11.65 -8.29
C TRP A 11 -26.95 -10.37 -7.44
N LEU A 12 -26.38 -9.26 -7.93
CA LEU A 12 -26.46 -7.95 -7.27
C LEU A 12 -27.92 -7.48 -7.17
N ASP A 13 -28.71 -7.64 -8.23
CA ASP A 13 -30.13 -7.28 -8.22
C ASP A 13 -30.93 -8.12 -7.21
N ARG A 14 -30.58 -9.41 -7.03
CA ARG A 14 -31.18 -10.28 -6.00
C ARG A 14 -30.77 -9.88 -4.58
N LEU A 15 -29.51 -9.50 -4.38
CA LEU A 15 -29.01 -9.01 -3.11
C LEU A 15 -29.68 -7.68 -2.74
N TRP A 16 -29.73 -6.72 -3.68
CA TRP A 16 -30.38 -5.42 -3.53
C TRP A 16 -31.89 -5.55 -3.29
N ALA A 17 -32.58 -6.44 -4.00
CA ALA A 17 -33.99 -6.73 -3.76
C ALA A 17 -34.23 -7.28 -2.34
N SER A 18 -33.33 -8.13 -1.82
CA SER A 18 -33.47 -8.66 -0.45
C SER A 18 -33.21 -7.61 0.65
N ILE A 19 -32.45 -6.56 0.32
CA ILE A 19 -32.04 -5.49 1.25
C ILE A 19 -33.06 -4.34 1.25
N ALA A 20 -33.62 -4.01 0.09
CA ALA A 20 -34.67 -2.98 -0.04
C ALA A 20 -35.95 -3.34 0.74
N ASP A 21 -36.23 -4.63 0.93
CA ASP A 21 -37.44 -5.10 1.60
C ASP A 21 -37.35 -5.09 3.14
N ARG A 22 -36.19 -4.84 3.78
CA ARG A 22 -36.04 -5.03 5.24
C ARG A 22 -35.14 -3.98 5.90
N GLY A 23 -35.75 -2.83 6.21
CA GLY A 23 -35.15 -1.85 7.11
C GLY A 23 -35.05 -2.35 8.55
N GLY A 24 -33.88 -2.17 9.15
CA GLY A 24 -33.79 -1.73 10.55
C GLY A 24 -33.51 -2.74 11.66
N GLU A 25 -33.45 -4.05 11.41
CA GLU A 25 -33.13 -5.02 12.48
C GLU A 25 -31.98 -5.96 12.11
N TRP A 26 -31.07 -6.13 13.07
CA TRP A 26 -29.94 -7.07 13.04
C TRP A 26 -30.47 -8.51 13.10
N VAL A 27 -31.01 -8.99 11.99
CA VAL A 27 -31.52 -10.36 11.87
C VAL A 27 -30.55 -11.16 11.02
N ASP A 28 -29.86 -12.10 11.65
CA ASP A 28 -29.12 -13.17 10.99
C ASP A 28 -30.05 -13.84 9.96
N ILE A 29 -29.66 -13.83 8.69
CA ILE A 29 -30.34 -14.62 7.67
C ILE A 29 -29.81 -16.05 7.83
N PRO A 30 -30.65 -17.05 8.16
CA PRO A 30 -30.25 -18.44 8.09
C PRO A 30 -29.78 -18.74 6.65
N ASP A 31 -28.61 -19.33 6.50
CA ASP A 31 -27.98 -19.78 5.24
C ASP A 31 -27.30 -18.73 4.32
N ALA A 32 -27.00 -17.51 4.79
CA ALA A 32 -26.20 -16.57 4.00
C ALA A 32 -24.75 -17.08 3.81
N SER A 33 -24.21 -17.02 2.57
CA SER A 33 -22.81 -17.39 2.32
C SER A 33 -21.85 -16.44 3.05
N PRO A 34 -20.59 -16.85 3.31
CA PRO A 34 -19.60 -15.97 3.93
C PRO A 34 -19.43 -14.63 3.20
N LEU A 35 -19.45 -14.64 1.86
CA LEU A 35 -19.40 -13.44 1.03
C LEU A 35 -20.63 -12.54 1.27
N ASP A 36 -21.84 -13.10 1.23
CA ASP A 36 -23.08 -12.33 1.41
C ASP A 36 -23.11 -11.61 2.75
N GLN A 37 -22.59 -12.25 3.80
CA GLN A 37 -22.49 -11.66 5.13
C GLN A 37 -21.57 -10.43 5.14
N VAL A 38 -20.41 -10.49 4.47
CA VAL A 38 -19.48 -9.34 4.40
C VAL A 38 -20.08 -8.22 3.55
N CYS A 39 -20.73 -8.54 2.43
CA CYS A 39 -21.44 -7.56 1.60
C CYS A 39 -22.55 -6.82 2.38
N ARG A 40 -23.34 -7.56 3.17
CA ARG A 40 -24.38 -6.97 4.01
C ARG A 40 -23.79 -6.06 5.08
N LEU A 41 -22.75 -6.50 5.79
CA LEU A 41 -22.05 -5.68 6.78
C LEU A 41 -21.48 -4.39 6.17
N ALA A 42 -21.03 -4.42 4.91
CA ALA A 42 -20.55 -3.23 4.22
C ALA A 42 -21.69 -2.22 3.96
N LEU A 43 -22.86 -2.69 3.57
CA LEU A 43 -24.04 -1.85 3.38
C LEU A 43 -24.56 -1.29 4.70
N ASP A 44 -24.61 -2.12 5.74
CA ASP A 44 -24.98 -1.72 7.10
C ASP A 44 -24.00 -0.67 7.65
N LEU A 45 -22.69 -0.86 7.42
CA LEU A 45 -21.65 0.08 7.84
C LEU A 45 -21.77 1.42 7.15
N LEU A 46 -22.12 1.44 5.86
CA LEU A 46 -22.35 2.69 5.11
C LEU A 46 -23.65 3.39 5.53
N SER A 47 -24.72 2.63 5.82
CA SER A 47 -26.02 3.18 6.22
C SER A 47 -26.10 3.61 7.69
N GLY A 48 -25.22 3.08 8.54
CA GLY A 48 -25.26 3.24 9.99
C GLY A 48 -25.18 4.69 10.48
N ARG A 49 -25.98 5.00 11.51
CA ARG A 49 -26.01 6.27 12.26
C ARG A 49 -25.38 6.06 13.65
N GLY A 50 -24.15 6.55 13.85
CA GLY A 50 -23.45 6.58 15.15
C GLY A 50 -22.04 5.97 15.12
N GLU A 51 -21.07 6.65 15.72
CA GLU A 51 -19.65 6.26 15.69
C GLU A 51 -19.36 4.93 16.42
N ALA A 52 -19.99 4.71 17.58
CA ALA A 52 -19.79 3.50 18.39
C ALA A 52 -20.32 2.22 17.69
N SER A 53 -21.47 2.32 17.02
CA SER A 53 -22.02 1.24 16.19
C SER A 53 -21.17 0.99 14.93
N GLY A 54 -20.57 2.05 14.36
CA GLY A 54 -19.71 1.94 13.18
C GLY A 54 -18.42 1.16 13.43
N ALA A 55 -17.72 1.43 14.53
CA ALA A 55 -16.49 0.70 14.87
C ALA A 55 -16.72 -0.80 15.14
N ALA A 56 -17.86 -1.16 15.74
CA ALA A 56 -18.24 -2.55 15.97
C ALA A 56 -18.54 -3.29 14.65
N LEU A 57 -19.32 -2.66 13.75
CA LEU A 57 -19.59 -3.18 12.41
C LEU A 57 -18.30 -3.35 11.59
N ALA A 58 -17.41 -2.36 11.60
CA ALA A 58 -16.13 -2.43 10.90
C ALA A 58 -15.26 -3.59 11.43
N ARG A 59 -15.21 -3.78 12.76
CA ARG A 59 -14.49 -4.92 13.36
C ARG A 59 -15.06 -6.26 12.88
N GLU A 60 -16.37 -6.42 12.86
CA GLU A 60 -17.02 -7.66 12.44
C GLU A 60 -16.79 -7.91 10.94
N LEU A 61 -16.97 -6.89 10.10
CA LEU A 61 -16.70 -6.94 8.66
C LEU A 61 -15.25 -7.40 8.40
N LEU A 62 -14.27 -6.75 9.05
CA LEU A 62 -12.86 -7.10 8.90
C LEU A 62 -12.57 -8.53 9.37
N GLY A 63 -13.18 -8.95 10.49
CA GLY A 63 -13.04 -10.30 11.04
C GLY A 63 -13.54 -11.37 10.08
N ARG A 64 -14.68 -11.14 9.40
CA ARG A 64 -15.21 -12.05 8.39
C ARG A 64 -14.45 -11.98 7.08
N TYR A 65 -14.10 -10.78 6.59
CA TYR A 65 -13.33 -10.58 5.36
C TYR A 65 -12.00 -11.35 5.38
N ARG A 66 -11.26 -11.31 6.49
CA ARG A 66 -9.97 -12.02 6.62
C ARG A 66 -10.08 -13.54 6.53
N ARG A 67 -11.27 -14.11 6.76
CA ARG A 67 -11.54 -15.55 6.68
C ARG A 67 -12.05 -16.00 5.32
N LEU A 68 -12.37 -15.08 4.42
CA LEU A 68 -12.81 -15.40 3.07
C LEU A 68 -11.69 -16.10 2.29
N GLY A 69 -12.06 -16.99 1.37
CA GLY A 69 -11.12 -17.52 0.37
C GLY A 69 -10.78 -16.49 -0.70
N ASP A 70 -9.78 -16.76 -1.53
CA ASP A 70 -9.34 -15.83 -2.59
C ASP A 70 -10.46 -15.45 -3.57
N ALA A 71 -11.28 -16.44 -3.95
CA ALA A 71 -12.41 -16.21 -4.87
C ALA A 71 -13.46 -15.26 -4.27
N ASP A 72 -13.79 -15.43 -2.99
CA ASP A 72 -14.76 -14.58 -2.28
C ASP A 72 -14.19 -13.19 -2.00
N ARG A 73 -12.89 -13.06 -1.66
CA ARG A 73 -12.22 -11.75 -1.56
C ARG A 73 -12.28 -10.99 -2.88
N ARG A 74 -11.99 -11.67 -3.99
CA ARG A 74 -12.10 -11.09 -5.34
C ARG A 74 -13.53 -10.66 -5.65
N ALA A 75 -14.52 -11.47 -5.30
CA ALA A 75 -15.93 -11.13 -5.50
C ALA A 75 -16.36 -9.92 -4.65
N PHE A 76 -15.90 -9.83 -3.40
CA PHE A 76 -16.13 -8.66 -2.54
C PHE A 76 -15.49 -7.39 -3.11
N GLN A 77 -14.27 -7.49 -3.68
CA GLN A 77 -13.63 -6.37 -4.37
C GLN A 77 -14.43 -5.87 -5.58
N ARG A 78 -15.01 -6.79 -6.38
CA ARG A 78 -15.91 -6.41 -7.48
C ARG A 78 -17.18 -5.74 -6.94
N PHE A 79 -17.77 -6.29 -5.90
CA PHE A 79 -18.92 -5.70 -5.21
C PHE A 79 -18.63 -4.25 -4.78
N LEU A 80 -17.47 -3.98 -4.18
CA LEU A 80 -17.06 -2.61 -3.82
C LEU A 80 -16.85 -1.71 -5.05
N ALA A 81 -16.18 -2.23 -6.10
CA ALA A 81 -15.89 -1.46 -7.30
C ALA A 81 -17.16 -1.05 -8.07
N GLU A 82 -18.16 -1.94 -8.12
CA GLU A 82 -19.37 -1.77 -8.94
C GLU A 82 -20.56 -1.18 -8.16
N GLY A 83 -20.69 -1.52 -6.87
CA GLY A 83 -21.90 -1.24 -6.09
C GLY A 83 -21.98 0.15 -5.45
N PHE A 84 -20.90 0.93 -5.46
CA PHE A 84 -20.78 2.16 -4.67
C PHE A 84 -20.28 3.34 -5.52
N ALA A 85 -20.97 3.60 -6.63
CA ALA A 85 -20.74 4.76 -7.49
C ALA A 85 -21.55 5.98 -7.02
N PRO A 86 -21.14 7.22 -7.39
CA PRO A 86 -21.96 8.40 -7.16
C PRO A 86 -23.30 8.30 -7.88
N GLU A 87 -24.34 8.90 -7.30
CA GLU A 87 -25.67 8.91 -7.92
C GLU A 87 -25.65 9.77 -9.21
N PRO A 88 -26.00 9.21 -10.38
CA PRO A 88 -25.82 9.92 -11.66
C PRO A 88 -26.65 11.18 -11.81
N GLU A 89 -27.90 11.18 -11.32
CA GLU A 89 -28.82 12.30 -11.55
C GLU A 89 -28.47 13.53 -10.67
N PRO A 90 -28.28 13.40 -9.34
CA PRO A 90 -27.81 14.51 -8.52
C PRO A 90 -26.47 15.09 -9.01
N LEU A 91 -25.54 14.22 -9.42
CA LEU A 91 -24.24 14.65 -9.94
C LEU A 91 -24.38 15.42 -11.26
N ARG A 92 -25.22 14.96 -12.19
CA ARG A 92 -25.50 15.66 -13.45
C ARG A 92 -26.10 17.04 -13.20
N GLN A 93 -27.06 17.14 -12.28
CA GLN A 93 -27.68 18.40 -11.92
C GLN A 93 -26.65 19.38 -11.34
N ALA A 94 -25.84 18.95 -10.39
CA ALA A 94 -24.80 19.79 -9.79
C ALA A 94 -23.76 20.26 -10.83
N ALA A 95 -23.39 19.40 -11.78
CA ALA A 95 -22.50 19.76 -12.87
C ALA A 95 -23.12 20.84 -13.79
N ALA A 96 -24.41 20.71 -14.12
CA ALA A 96 -25.13 21.71 -14.92
C ALA A 96 -25.22 23.05 -14.19
N GLU A 97 -25.53 23.03 -12.89
CA GLU A 97 -25.57 24.23 -12.05
C GLU A 97 -24.21 24.92 -11.98
N TYR A 98 -23.10 24.18 -11.85
CA TYR A 98 -21.75 24.76 -11.86
C TYR A 98 -21.36 25.37 -13.22
N VAL A 99 -21.71 24.71 -14.33
CA VAL A 99 -21.44 25.23 -15.68
C VAL A 99 -22.20 26.53 -15.95
N GLN A 100 -23.43 26.66 -15.44
CA GLN A 100 -24.23 27.86 -15.60
C GLN A 100 -23.71 29.06 -14.80
N ASP A 101 -23.16 28.83 -13.60
CA ASP A 101 -22.68 29.88 -12.69
C ASP A 101 -21.58 29.30 -11.78
N PRO A 102 -20.29 29.42 -12.14
CA PRO A 102 -19.20 28.70 -11.50
C PRO A 102 -18.73 29.36 -10.19
N THR A 103 -19.58 29.31 -9.16
CA THR A 103 -19.22 29.80 -7.82
C THR A 103 -18.46 28.74 -7.00
N PRO A 104 -17.66 29.16 -5.99
CA PRO A 104 -16.99 28.24 -5.08
C PRO A 104 -17.95 27.25 -4.40
N GLU A 105 -19.15 27.70 -3.99
CA GLU A 105 -20.15 26.87 -3.31
C GLU A 105 -20.67 25.76 -4.22
N ARG A 106 -20.90 26.07 -5.51
CA ARG A 106 -21.32 25.06 -6.49
C ARG A 106 -20.20 24.10 -6.87
N ALA A 107 -18.96 24.58 -6.91
CA ALA A 107 -17.79 23.72 -7.08
C ALA A 107 -17.66 22.73 -5.92
N MET A 108 -17.85 23.19 -4.67
CA MET A 108 -17.84 22.34 -3.47
C MET A 108 -18.96 21.29 -3.53
N ARG A 109 -20.20 21.69 -3.83
CA ARG A 109 -21.33 20.76 -3.96
C ARG A 109 -21.10 19.71 -5.05
N LEU A 110 -20.54 20.11 -6.19
CA LEU A 110 -20.18 19.18 -7.26
C LEU A 110 -19.10 18.19 -6.79
N ALA A 111 -18.08 18.66 -6.07
CA ALA A 111 -17.03 17.80 -5.54
C ALA A 111 -17.57 16.80 -4.50
N GLU A 112 -18.44 17.24 -3.58
CA GLU A 112 -19.10 16.38 -2.59
C GLU A 112 -19.93 15.28 -3.25
N LEU A 113 -20.73 15.63 -4.27
CA LEU A 113 -21.55 14.67 -5.00
C LEU A 113 -20.74 13.76 -5.93
N ALA A 114 -19.53 14.17 -6.32
CA ALA A 114 -18.64 13.35 -7.15
C ALA A 114 -17.86 12.31 -6.33
N GLU A 115 -17.77 12.46 -5.01
CA GLU A 115 -17.13 11.47 -4.15
C GLU A 115 -17.97 10.18 -4.13
N PRO A 116 -17.42 9.02 -4.55
CA PRO A 116 -18.16 7.78 -4.51
C PRO A 116 -18.41 7.35 -3.05
N PRO A 117 -19.61 6.83 -2.71
CA PRO A 117 -19.90 6.31 -1.36
C PRO A 117 -18.89 5.25 -0.88
N ARG A 118 -18.19 4.62 -1.83
CA ARG A 118 -17.06 3.73 -1.57
C ARG A 118 -15.98 4.36 -0.71
N GLN A 119 -15.62 5.63 -0.92
CA GLN A 119 -14.57 6.28 -0.12
C GLN A 119 -14.97 6.38 1.35
N GLU A 120 -16.22 6.73 1.61
CA GLU A 120 -16.76 6.76 2.98
C GLU A 120 -16.80 5.37 3.60
N LEU A 121 -17.24 4.36 2.84
CA LEU A 121 -17.21 2.97 3.30
C LEU A 121 -15.78 2.53 3.68
N LEU A 122 -14.77 2.84 2.85
CA LEU A 122 -13.37 2.54 3.12
C LEU A 122 -12.85 3.27 4.37
N ARG A 123 -13.22 4.55 4.57
CA ARG A 123 -12.92 5.30 5.80
C ARG A 123 -13.51 4.62 7.04
N ARG A 124 -14.77 4.17 6.96
CA ARG A 124 -15.45 3.47 8.05
C ARG A 124 -14.84 2.09 8.32
N ILE A 125 -14.48 1.34 7.29
CA ILE A 125 -13.75 0.07 7.45
C ILE A 125 -12.44 0.30 8.20
N ASN A 126 -11.76 1.42 7.92
CA ASN A 126 -10.51 1.77 8.57
C ASN A 126 -10.64 2.08 10.08
N MET A 127 -11.85 2.33 10.59
CA MET A 127 -12.10 2.52 12.04
C MET A 127 -11.97 1.22 12.84
N GLY A 128 -12.07 0.07 12.16
CA GLY A 128 -11.94 -1.24 12.81
C GLY A 128 -10.48 -1.62 13.11
N PRO A 129 -10.21 -2.41 14.17
CA PRO A 129 -8.87 -2.89 14.47
C PRO A 129 -8.23 -3.66 13.29
N GLY A 130 -7.05 -3.20 12.86
CA GLY A 130 -6.35 -3.73 11.68
C GLY A 130 -7.03 -3.36 10.35
N GLY A 131 -7.86 -2.31 10.34
CA GLY A 131 -8.48 -1.79 9.12
C GLY A 131 -7.43 -1.34 8.11
N THR A 132 -6.45 -0.53 8.53
CA THR A 132 -5.41 -0.01 7.63
C THR A 132 -4.60 -1.13 6.98
N SER A 133 -4.13 -2.11 7.76
CA SER A 133 -3.38 -3.25 7.21
C SER A 133 -4.23 -4.09 6.24
N THR A 134 -5.53 -4.25 6.53
CA THR A 134 -6.45 -4.98 5.63
C THR A 134 -6.66 -4.23 4.32
N LEU A 135 -6.78 -2.90 4.35
CA LEU A 135 -6.95 -2.07 3.15
C LEU A 135 -5.66 -1.99 2.31
N VAL A 136 -4.49 -1.93 2.95
CA VAL A 136 -3.19 -2.07 2.27
C VAL A 136 -3.05 -3.45 1.63
N GLY A 137 -3.44 -4.52 2.32
CA GLY A 137 -3.50 -5.88 1.78
C GLY A 137 -4.43 -5.98 0.57
N MET A 138 -5.65 -5.46 0.69
CA MET A 138 -6.62 -5.41 -0.40
C MET A 138 -6.07 -4.67 -1.62
N ARG A 139 -5.42 -3.50 -1.44
CA ARG A 139 -4.80 -2.78 -2.56
C ARG A 139 -3.67 -3.59 -3.20
N SER A 140 -2.90 -4.35 -2.41
CA SER A 140 -1.85 -5.24 -2.94
C SER A 140 -2.44 -6.29 -3.88
N GLU A 141 -3.54 -6.93 -3.49
CA GLU A 141 -4.27 -7.91 -4.30
C GLU A 141 -4.79 -7.28 -5.59
N LEU A 142 -5.39 -6.08 -5.49
CA LEU A 142 -5.91 -5.34 -6.65
C LEU A 142 -4.82 -5.03 -7.67
N LEU A 143 -3.66 -4.55 -7.23
CA LEU A 143 -2.55 -4.20 -8.13
C LEU A 143 -2.09 -5.39 -8.98
N GLY A 144 -2.12 -6.61 -8.44
CA GLY A 144 -1.82 -7.84 -9.21
C GLY A 144 -2.94 -8.24 -10.18
N ALA A 145 -4.17 -7.88 -9.86
CA ALA A 145 -5.40 -8.23 -10.57
C ALA A 145 -5.80 -7.26 -11.69
N LEU A 146 -5.36 -5.99 -11.64
CA LEU A 146 -5.82 -4.94 -12.56
C LEU A 146 -5.57 -5.25 -14.05
N ARG A 147 -4.50 -6.00 -14.36
CA ARG A 147 -4.20 -6.39 -15.75
C ARG A 147 -5.27 -7.32 -16.34
N THR A 148 -5.89 -8.16 -15.52
CA THR A 148 -6.89 -9.15 -15.96
C THR A 148 -8.33 -8.71 -15.71
N GLU A 149 -8.58 -7.86 -14.71
CA GLU A 149 -9.90 -7.31 -14.41
C GLU A 149 -9.85 -5.78 -14.26
N PRO A 150 -9.86 -5.03 -15.37
CA PRO A 150 -9.78 -3.57 -15.34
C PRO A 150 -10.99 -2.89 -14.67
N GLY A 151 -12.11 -3.60 -14.51
CA GLY A 151 -13.27 -3.13 -13.75
C GLY A 151 -12.99 -2.83 -12.27
N LEU A 152 -11.87 -3.32 -11.73
CA LEU A 152 -11.42 -3.03 -10.36
C LEU A 152 -10.73 -1.66 -10.20
N GLN A 153 -10.44 -0.97 -11.31
CA GLN A 153 -9.71 0.30 -11.31
C GLN A 153 -10.35 1.40 -10.43
N PRO A 154 -11.69 1.56 -10.36
CA PRO A 154 -12.30 2.57 -9.48
C PRO A 154 -11.98 2.34 -8.01
N LEU A 155 -12.06 1.08 -7.53
CA LEU A 155 -11.71 0.73 -6.15
C LEU A 155 -10.22 0.96 -5.86
N GLU A 156 -9.32 0.57 -6.78
CA GLU A 156 -7.89 0.83 -6.60
C GLU A 156 -7.59 2.33 -6.53
N SER A 157 -8.23 3.14 -7.38
CA SER A 157 -8.02 4.59 -7.40
C SER A 157 -8.43 5.25 -6.09
N ASP A 158 -9.57 4.85 -5.52
CA ASP A 158 -10.04 5.39 -4.24
C ASP A 158 -9.17 4.92 -3.07
N LEU A 159 -8.74 3.65 -3.06
CA LEU A 159 -7.77 3.16 -2.08
C LEU A 159 -6.46 3.94 -2.17
N ARG A 160 -5.95 4.20 -3.38
CA ARG A 160 -4.73 4.99 -3.59
C ARG A 160 -4.91 6.42 -3.06
N HIS A 161 -6.06 7.05 -3.32
CA HIS A 161 -6.37 8.39 -2.82
C HIS A 161 -6.37 8.43 -1.27
N LEU A 162 -7.14 7.54 -0.64
CA LEU A 162 -7.27 7.48 0.82
C LEU A 162 -5.96 7.10 1.51
N LEU A 163 -5.27 6.06 1.03
CA LEU A 163 -3.97 5.66 1.57
C LEU A 163 -2.93 6.77 1.37
N GLY A 164 -2.98 7.52 0.26
CA GLY A 164 -2.11 8.68 0.06
C GLY A 164 -2.34 9.80 1.08
N SER A 165 -3.58 9.97 1.55
CA SER A 165 -3.92 10.91 2.62
C SER A 165 -3.52 10.38 4.00
N TRP A 166 -3.80 9.10 4.29
CA TRP A 166 -3.55 8.49 5.60
C TRP A 166 -2.06 8.27 5.89
N PHE A 167 -1.26 7.95 4.87
CA PHE A 167 0.18 7.77 4.97
C PHE A 167 0.93 9.08 4.71
N ASN A 168 0.59 10.10 5.49
CA ASN A 168 1.21 11.41 5.37
C ASN A 168 2.68 11.34 5.82
N ARG A 169 3.57 11.82 4.96
CA ARG A 169 5.02 11.91 5.22
C ARG A 169 5.38 12.61 6.53
N GLY A 170 4.56 13.54 7.02
CA GLY A 170 4.82 14.29 8.25
C GLY A 170 4.81 13.43 9.51
N PHE A 171 4.26 12.22 9.44
CA PHE A 171 4.23 11.24 10.52
C PHE A 171 5.16 10.05 10.27
N LEU A 172 5.99 10.10 9.23
CA LEU A 172 7.02 9.09 9.04
C LEU A 172 8.11 9.28 10.09
N GLU A 173 8.42 8.19 10.77
CA GLU A 173 9.47 8.13 11.76
C GLU A 173 10.64 7.31 11.21
N LEU A 174 11.79 7.95 11.08
CA LEU A 174 13.05 7.27 10.78
C LEU A 174 13.57 6.58 12.04
N ARG A 175 13.86 5.28 11.94
CA ARG A 175 14.49 4.52 13.02
C ARG A 175 15.73 3.81 12.51
N ARG A 176 16.79 3.81 13.31
CA ARG A 176 17.94 2.93 13.11
C ARG A 176 17.53 1.49 13.42
N ILE A 177 17.94 0.56 12.55
CA ILE A 177 17.79 -0.88 12.75
C ILE A 177 19.19 -1.48 12.90
N ASP A 178 19.37 -2.25 13.96
CA ASP A 178 20.61 -2.93 14.32
C ASP A 178 20.30 -4.30 14.95
N TRP A 179 21.34 -5.01 15.39
CA TRP A 179 21.20 -6.36 15.93
C TRP A 179 20.45 -6.41 17.28
N ASP A 180 20.36 -5.28 17.99
CA ASP A 180 19.64 -5.17 19.26
C ASP A 180 18.16 -4.80 19.07
N SER A 181 17.76 -4.52 17.82
CA SER A 181 16.37 -4.26 17.46
C SER A 181 15.47 -5.48 17.67
N PRO A 182 14.17 -5.31 17.95
CA PRO A 182 13.27 -6.44 18.21
C PRO A 182 13.28 -7.48 17.09
N ALA A 183 13.36 -8.77 17.45
CA ALA A 183 13.40 -9.87 16.48
C ALA A 183 12.23 -9.83 15.47
N ALA A 184 11.03 -9.42 15.90
CA ALA A 184 9.88 -9.25 15.03
C ALA A 184 10.07 -8.19 13.93
N SER A 185 10.90 -7.16 14.16
CA SER A 185 11.27 -6.19 13.12
C SER A 185 12.33 -6.78 12.18
N LEU A 186 13.30 -7.52 12.72
CA LEU A 186 14.35 -8.18 11.95
C LEU A 186 13.81 -9.26 11.00
N GLU A 187 12.84 -10.06 11.44
CA GLU A 187 12.15 -11.06 10.60
C GLU A 187 11.47 -10.41 9.39
N LYS A 188 10.90 -9.21 9.58
CA LYS A 188 10.26 -8.46 8.50
C LYS A 188 11.26 -7.94 7.47
N LEU A 189 12.46 -7.53 7.89
CA LEU A 189 13.52 -7.15 6.96
C LEU A 189 13.91 -8.33 6.07
N ILE A 190 14.04 -9.54 6.64
CA ILE A 190 14.29 -10.77 5.87
C ILE A 190 13.16 -11.01 4.86
N ALA A 191 11.91 -10.91 5.30
CA ALA A 191 10.73 -11.17 4.47
C ALA A 191 10.52 -10.14 3.34
N TYR A 192 10.97 -8.89 3.52
CA TYR A 192 10.68 -7.78 2.62
C TYR A 192 11.84 -7.37 1.71
N GLU A 193 13.01 -7.99 1.84
CA GLU A 193 14.14 -7.68 0.97
C GLU A 193 13.89 -8.14 -0.48
N ALA A 194 13.83 -7.17 -1.41
CA ALA A 194 13.48 -7.38 -2.80
C ALA A 194 14.61 -7.01 -3.79
N VAL A 195 15.69 -6.37 -3.33
CA VAL A 195 16.87 -6.04 -4.16
C VAL A 195 17.91 -7.15 -4.05
N HIS A 196 18.24 -7.57 -2.84
CA HIS A 196 19.27 -8.57 -2.55
C HIS A 196 18.80 -9.54 -1.46
N GLU A 197 18.02 -10.56 -1.84
CA GLU A 197 17.44 -11.56 -0.92
C GLU A 197 18.34 -11.90 0.28
N ILE A 198 17.80 -11.77 1.50
CA ILE A 198 18.50 -12.13 2.74
C ILE A 198 18.31 -13.63 2.99
N LYS A 199 19.40 -14.40 2.93
CA LYS A 199 19.34 -15.88 2.99
C LYS A 199 19.11 -16.45 4.39
N GLY A 200 18.85 -15.60 5.39
CA GLY A 200 18.57 -15.96 6.77
C GLY A 200 19.23 -15.03 7.79
N TRP A 201 19.22 -15.46 9.05
CA TRP A 201 19.68 -14.65 10.18
C TRP A 201 21.18 -14.31 10.14
N GLU A 202 22.02 -15.20 9.65
CA GLU A 202 23.46 -14.93 9.54
C GLU A 202 23.78 -13.85 8.51
N ASP A 203 23.08 -13.88 7.36
CA ASP A 203 23.18 -12.84 6.32
C ASP A 203 22.64 -11.50 6.85
N LEU A 204 21.48 -11.52 7.53
CA LEU A 204 20.97 -10.30 8.18
C LEU A 204 21.99 -9.74 9.19
N ARG A 205 22.58 -10.60 10.04
CA ARG A 205 23.58 -10.18 11.02
C ARG A 205 24.79 -9.54 10.37
N ARG A 206 25.21 -10.02 9.19
CA ARG A 206 26.29 -9.41 8.40
C ARG A 206 25.92 -8.01 7.93
N ARG A 207 24.69 -7.81 7.48
CA ARG A 207 24.14 -6.53 7.00
C ARG A 207 23.87 -5.52 8.12
N LEU A 208 23.94 -5.95 9.38
CA LEU A 208 23.80 -5.11 10.57
C LEU A 208 25.11 -4.97 11.37
N GLN A 209 26.25 -5.35 10.79
CA GLN A 209 27.58 -5.15 11.40
C GLN A 209 27.98 -3.68 11.50
N ARG A 210 29.10 -3.40 12.18
CA ARG A 210 29.59 -2.05 12.47
C ARG A 210 29.91 -1.22 11.22
N ASP A 211 30.30 -1.87 10.12
CA ASP A 211 30.53 -1.26 8.80
C ASP A 211 29.25 -1.11 7.97
N ARG A 212 28.10 -1.38 8.57
CA ARG A 212 26.78 -1.28 7.94
C ARG A 212 25.89 -0.38 8.77
N ARG A 213 24.94 0.27 8.11
CA ARG A 213 23.81 0.95 8.76
C ARG A 213 22.54 0.51 8.06
N CYS A 214 21.54 0.19 8.85
CA CYS A 214 20.20 -0.05 8.34
C CYS A 214 19.25 0.96 9.00
N PHE A 215 18.37 1.52 8.20
CA PHE A 215 17.34 2.43 8.66
C PHE A 215 16.00 1.98 8.12
N ALA A 216 14.93 2.19 8.89
CA ALA A 216 13.58 1.93 8.44
C ALA A 216 12.64 3.08 8.78
N PHE A 217 11.73 3.37 7.87
CA PHE A 217 10.66 4.35 8.04
C PHE A 217 9.40 3.63 8.52
N PHE A 218 8.87 4.09 9.65
CA PHE A 218 7.62 3.62 10.24
C PHE A 218 6.55 4.69 10.14
N HIS A 219 5.29 4.28 10.18
CA HIS A 219 4.16 5.18 10.21
C HIS A 219 3.15 4.73 11.27
N PRO A 220 2.58 5.64 12.07
CA PRO A 220 1.65 5.27 13.15
C PRO A 220 0.37 4.57 12.66
N ALA A 221 -0.05 4.81 11.41
CA ALA A 221 -1.18 4.10 10.80
C ALA A 221 -0.90 2.60 10.53
N LEU A 222 0.36 2.17 10.54
CA LEU A 222 0.74 0.77 10.39
C LEU A 222 1.81 0.39 11.44
N PRO A 223 1.40 0.27 12.72
CA PRO A 223 2.34 0.09 13.83
C PRO A 223 3.20 -1.16 13.68
N GLY A 224 4.50 -1.01 13.92
CA GLY A 224 5.46 -2.11 13.88
C GLY A 224 5.75 -2.66 12.48
N GLU A 225 5.18 -2.09 11.42
CA GLU A 225 5.52 -2.42 10.04
C GLU A 225 6.52 -1.41 9.48
N PRO A 226 7.72 -1.83 9.03
CA PRO A 226 8.55 -0.96 8.22
C PRO A 226 7.84 -0.72 6.88
N LEU A 227 7.76 0.54 6.46
CA LEU A 227 7.22 0.89 5.14
C LEU A 227 8.33 0.89 4.09
N ILE A 228 9.47 1.42 4.48
CA ILE A 228 10.67 1.51 3.66
C ILE A 228 11.84 1.15 4.56
N PHE A 229 12.78 0.36 4.08
CA PHE A 229 14.09 0.26 4.74
C PHE A 229 15.22 0.49 3.74
N VAL A 230 16.33 0.95 4.30
CA VAL A 230 17.51 1.42 3.59
C VAL A 230 18.71 0.75 4.22
N GLU A 231 19.50 0.04 3.42
CA GLU A 231 20.78 -0.52 3.82
C GLU A 231 21.94 0.29 3.23
N VAL A 232 22.91 0.57 4.08
CA VAL A 232 24.07 1.41 3.78
C VAL A 232 25.34 0.68 4.18
N ALA A 233 26.31 0.64 3.27
CA ALA A 233 27.66 0.20 3.54
C ALA A 233 28.59 1.39 3.76
N LEU A 234 29.36 1.36 4.84
CA LEU A 234 30.42 2.34 5.13
C LEU A 234 31.72 1.82 4.53
N VAL A 235 32.32 2.60 3.63
CA VAL A 235 33.49 2.19 2.86
C VAL A 235 34.48 3.34 2.68
N GLU A 236 35.70 3.01 2.25
CA GLU A 236 36.70 3.97 1.78
C GLU A 236 36.55 4.12 0.25
N GLY A 237 36.22 5.32 -0.21
CA GLY A 237 35.95 5.64 -1.61
C GLY A 237 34.62 5.11 -2.16
N MET A 238 34.57 4.85 -3.47
CA MET A 238 33.33 4.44 -4.15
C MET A 238 33.24 2.93 -4.34
N ALA A 239 32.08 2.35 -4.04
CA ALA A 239 31.80 0.95 -4.39
C ALA A 239 31.38 0.81 -5.86
N GLY A 240 32.05 -0.07 -6.60
CA GLY A 240 31.74 -0.38 -8.00
C GLY A 240 30.91 -1.65 -8.22
N ALA A 241 30.74 -2.48 -7.20
CA ALA A 241 30.03 -3.76 -7.26
C ALA A 241 29.40 -4.09 -5.91
N VAL A 242 28.32 -4.87 -5.91
CA VAL A 242 27.55 -5.17 -4.69
C VAL A 242 28.02 -6.46 -4.02
N GLU A 243 28.54 -7.40 -4.79
CA GLU A 243 29.06 -8.68 -4.31
C GLU A 243 30.13 -8.50 -3.22
N PRO A 244 31.11 -7.58 -3.35
CA PRO A 244 32.05 -7.29 -2.27
C PRO A 244 31.38 -6.73 -1.01
N LEU A 245 30.28 -5.98 -1.14
CA LEU A 245 29.54 -5.45 0.01
C LEU A 245 28.79 -6.56 0.76
N LEU A 246 28.25 -7.55 0.04
CA LEU A 246 27.50 -8.65 0.65
C LEU A 246 28.42 -9.76 1.19
N ALA A 247 29.51 -10.07 0.50
CA ALA A 247 30.39 -11.20 0.81
C ALA A 247 31.64 -10.81 1.62
N ALA A 248 31.92 -9.52 1.84
CA ALA A 248 33.10 -9.11 2.59
C ALA A 248 33.11 -9.69 4.02
N PRO A 249 34.26 -10.15 4.52
CA PRO A 249 34.41 -10.48 5.93
C PRO A 249 34.09 -9.26 6.81
N VAL A 250 33.74 -9.50 8.08
CA VAL A 250 33.52 -8.43 9.04
C VAL A 250 34.85 -7.68 9.20
N PRO A 251 34.92 -6.38 8.88
CA PRO A 251 36.16 -5.65 8.97
C PRO A 251 36.52 -5.38 10.44
N ASP A 252 37.79 -5.05 10.69
CA ASP A 252 38.22 -4.61 12.00
C ASP A 252 37.53 -3.30 12.43
N ALA A 253 37.59 -2.99 13.72
CA ALA A 253 36.94 -1.79 14.27
C ALA A 253 37.44 -0.49 13.62
N SER A 254 38.71 -0.45 13.20
CA SER A 254 39.33 0.75 12.62
C SER A 254 38.85 1.05 11.20
N ALA A 255 38.29 0.08 10.49
CA ALA A 255 37.74 0.29 9.15
C ALA A 255 36.53 1.24 9.13
N VAL A 256 35.73 1.25 10.19
CA VAL A 256 34.59 2.19 10.32
C VAL A 256 35.10 3.62 10.48
N ASP A 257 36.16 3.80 11.27
CA ASP A 257 36.77 5.12 11.51
C ASP A 257 37.45 5.69 10.25
N ARG A 258 37.92 4.81 9.35
CA ARG A 258 38.51 5.19 8.06
C ARG A 258 37.49 5.47 6.97
N ALA A 259 36.25 4.99 7.10
CA ALA A 259 35.25 5.14 6.04
C ALA A 259 35.00 6.63 5.74
N ASP A 260 35.03 7.02 4.47
CA ASP A 260 34.76 8.39 4.02
C ASP A 260 33.46 8.48 3.19
N SER A 261 32.87 7.32 2.92
CA SER A 261 31.76 7.15 1.96
C SER A 261 30.66 6.24 2.51
N ALA A 262 29.41 6.67 2.32
CA ALA A 262 28.22 5.89 2.61
C ALA A 262 27.54 5.45 1.31
N ILE A 263 27.50 4.13 1.08
CA ILE A 263 26.94 3.52 -0.12
C ILE A 263 25.57 2.92 0.19
N PHE A 264 24.52 3.53 -0.33
CA PHE A 264 23.15 3.03 -0.27
C PHE A 264 22.98 1.92 -1.31
N TYR A 265 23.09 0.66 -0.90
CA TYR A 265 23.08 -0.49 -1.81
C TYR A 265 21.73 -1.22 -1.85
N SER A 266 20.82 -0.95 -0.91
CA SER A 266 19.48 -1.54 -0.88
C SER A 266 18.46 -0.52 -0.36
N ILE A 267 17.39 -0.27 -1.11
CA ILE A 267 16.26 0.57 -0.71
C ILE A 267 14.99 -0.18 -1.09
N ASN A 268 14.24 -0.64 -0.09
CA ASN A 268 13.07 -1.49 -0.28
C ASN A 268 11.79 -0.76 0.11
N ASN A 269 10.72 -0.97 -0.66
CA ASN A 269 9.36 -0.68 -0.23
C ASN A 269 8.71 -1.99 0.22
N CYS A 270 8.45 -2.10 1.52
CA CYS A 270 7.98 -3.33 2.16
C CYS A 270 6.50 -3.60 1.88
N GLN A 271 5.72 -2.56 1.56
CA GLN A 271 4.28 -2.63 1.46
C GLN A 271 3.85 -2.46 0.01
N TYR A 272 3.64 -3.57 -0.70
CA TYR A 272 3.24 -3.56 -2.11
C TYR A 272 1.94 -2.75 -2.34
N GLY A 273 1.01 -2.83 -1.39
CA GLY A 273 -0.24 -2.06 -1.39
C GLY A 273 -0.06 -0.56 -1.21
N LEU A 274 1.13 -0.08 -0.88
CA LEU A 274 1.50 1.34 -0.86
C LEU A 274 2.29 1.75 -2.11
N ARG A 275 2.44 0.88 -3.12
CA ARG A 275 3.13 1.22 -4.37
C ARG A 275 2.49 2.45 -5.04
N GLY A 276 3.32 3.41 -5.44
CA GLY A 276 2.89 4.65 -6.07
C GLY A 276 2.35 5.71 -5.11
N ILE A 277 2.38 5.47 -3.80
CA ILE A 277 2.13 6.48 -2.77
C ILE A 277 3.47 7.15 -2.45
N SER A 278 3.52 8.47 -2.54
CA SER A 278 4.74 9.22 -2.27
C SER A 278 4.89 9.49 -0.78
N PHE A 279 6.02 9.05 -0.24
CA PHE A 279 6.48 9.38 1.11
C PHE A 279 7.39 10.62 1.13
N GLY A 280 7.44 11.36 0.02
CA GLY A 280 8.29 12.53 -0.18
C GLY A 280 9.66 12.19 -0.79
N ASN A 281 10.33 13.23 -1.30
CA ASN A 281 11.61 13.11 -2.02
C ASN A 281 12.84 13.19 -1.10
N PHE A 282 12.65 13.18 0.22
CA PHE A 282 13.71 13.50 1.20
C PHE A 282 14.05 12.33 2.12
N LEU A 283 13.56 11.11 1.86
CA LEU A 283 13.86 9.94 2.68
C LEU A 283 15.37 9.72 2.81
N ILE A 284 16.08 9.71 1.67
CA ILE A 284 17.54 9.57 1.65
C ILE A 284 18.22 10.75 2.33
N LYS A 285 17.67 11.97 2.22
CA LYS A 285 18.23 13.15 2.90
C LYS A 285 18.23 12.98 4.42
N GLN A 286 17.16 12.47 5.01
CA GLN A 286 17.11 12.20 6.46
C GLN A 286 18.15 11.16 6.87
N VAL A 287 18.30 10.09 6.10
CA VAL A 287 19.34 9.07 6.37
C VAL A 287 20.75 9.68 6.26
N VAL A 288 21.00 10.54 5.26
CA VAL A 288 22.28 11.26 5.13
C VAL A 288 22.53 12.18 6.33
N GLU A 289 21.51 12.89 6.82
CA GLU A 289 21.61 13.77 7.98
C GLU A 289 21.95 12.98 9.26
N GLU A 290 21.30 11.84 9.50
CA GLU A 290 21.62 10.91 10.59
C GLU A 290 23.06 10.39 10.50
N LEU A 291 23.46 9.93 9.31
CA LEU A 291 24.81 9.42 9.07
C LEU A 291 25.88 10.51 9.31
N ARG A 292 25.64 11.75 8.89
CA ARG A 292 26.57 12.88 9.12
C ARG A 292 26.67 13.26 10.60
N ALA A 293 25.56 13.17 11.32
CA ALA A 293 25.56 13.44 12.76
C ALA A 293 26.33 12.36 13.53
N GLU A 294 26.18 11.09 13.13
CA GLU A 294 26.89 9.97 13.75
C GLU A 294 28.38 9.91 13.36
N LEU A 295 28.68 10.10 12.06
CA LEU A 295 30.01 9.90 11.45
C LEU A 295 30.41 11.14 10.63
N PRO A 296 30.98 12.18 11.26
CA PRO A 296 31.32 13.44 10.59
C PRO A 296 32.40 13.34 9.50
N ASN A 297 33.16 12.24 9.49
CA ASN A 297 34.16 11.90 8.47
C ASN A 297 33.55 11.52 7.11
N LEU A 298 32.26 11.18 7.06
CA LEU A 298 31.59 10.86 5.80
C LEU A 298 31.42 12.11 4.93
N SER A 299 32.10 12.11 3.78
CA SER A 299 32.06 13.21 2.81
C SER A 299 31.31 12.83 1.53
N CYS A 300 31.31 11.55 1.17
CA CYS A 300 30.65 11.03 -0.01
C CYS A 300 29.40 10.20 0.36
N PHE A 301 28.31 10.45 -0.37
CA PHE A 301 27.06 9.71 -0.23
C PHE A 301 26.59 9.32 -1.63
N ALA A 302 26.50 8.01 -1.89
CA ALA A 302 26.18 7.51 -3.22
C ALA A 302 25.30 6.27 -3.15
N THR A 303 24.52 6.01 -4.20
CA THR A 303 23.74 4.77 -4.30
C THR A 303 24.42 3.78 -5.22
N LEU A 304 24.36 2.50 -4.89
CA LEU A 304 24.64 1.40 -5.80
C LEU A 304 23.30 0.75 -6.19
N SER A 305 22.58 1.40 -7.09
CA SER A 305 21.19 1.06 -7.42
C SER A 305 21.09 0.06 -8.59
N PRO A 306 20.11 -0.86 -8.58
CA PRO A 306 19.81 -1.69 -9.74
C PRO A 306 19.15 -0.84 -10.85
N VAL A 307 19.18 -1.35 -12.09
CA VAL A 307 18.44 -0.76 -13.22
C VAL A 307 17.36 -1.75 -13.72
N PRO A 308 16.33 -2.02 -12.90
CA PRO A 308 15.30 -2.98 -13.26
C PRO A 308 14.56 -2.54 -14.52
N GLY A 309 14.31 -3.48 -15.44
CA GLY A 309 13.64 -3.21 -16.71
C GLY A 309 14.57 -2.77 -17.85
N PHE A 310 15.85 -2.45 -17.59
CA PHE A 310 16.80 -2.10 -18.66
C PHE A 310 16.92 -3.19 -19.72
N ARG A 311 17.07 -4.46 -19.30
CA ARG A 311 17.12 -5.60 -20.23
C ARG A 311 15.87 -5.68 -21.11
N ARG A 312 14.67 -5.63 -20.50
CA ARG A 312 13.40 -5.68 -21.23
C ARG A 312 13.24 -4.52 -22.20
N TRP A 313 13.66 -3.33 -21.79
CA TRP A 313 13.68 -2.15 -22.67
C TRP A 313 14.64 -2.36 -23.84
N LEU A 314 15.85 -2.86 -23.59
CA LEU A 314 16.84 -3.11 -24.63
C LEU A 314 16.35 -4.17 -25.63
N GLU A 315 15.79 -5.28 -25.14
CA GLU A 315 15.15 -6.32 -25.95
C GLU A 315 14.05 -5.72 -26.85
N SER A 316 13.17 -4.87 -26.30
CA SER A 316 12.13 -4.21 -27.10
C SER A 316 12.66 -3.28 -28.20
N ARG A 317 13.87 -2.72 -28.03
CA ARG A 317 14.53 -1.89 -29.04
C ARG A 317 15.18 -2.73 -30.13
N LEU A 318 15.85 -3.82 -29.74
CA LEU A 318 16.46 -4.76 -30.67
C LEU A 318 15.42 -5.45 -31.54
N ASP A 319 14.29 -5.85 -30.96
CA ASP A 319 13.17 -6.45 -31.71
C ASP A 319 12.48 -5.44 -32.64
N GLY A 320 12.42 -4.16 -32.24
CA GLY A 320 11.83 -3.08 -33.04
C GLY A 320 12.69 -2.63 -34.23
N GLU A 321 14.01 -2.84 -34.19
CA GLU A 321 14.92 -2.60 -35.32
C GLU A 321 14.96 -3.78 -36.31
N ALA A 322 14.39 -4.92 -35.97
CA ALA A 322 14.37 -6.14 -36.79
C ALA A 322 13.16 -6.26 -37.74
N SER A 323 12.32 -5.24 -37.87
CA SER A 323 11.24 -5.18 -38.88
C SER A 323 11.64 -4.30 -40.07
N PRO A 324 11.90 -4.87 -41.27
CA PRO A 324 12.20 -4.12 -42.49
C PRO A 324 11.00 -3.34 -43.05
#